data_AF-A0A529HMB9-F1
#
_entry.id   AF-A0A529HMB9-F1
#
_cell.length_a   1.000
_cell.length_b   1.000
_cell.length_c   1.000
_cell.angle_alpha   90.00
_cell.angle_beta   90.00
_cell.angle_gamma   90.00
#
_symmetry.space_group_name_H-M   'P 1'
#
loop_
_entity.id
_entity.type
_entity.pdbx_description
1 polymer ?
#
loop_
_entity_poly.entity_id
_entity_poly.type
_entity_poly.pdbx_seq_one_letter_code
_entity_poly.pdbx_strand_id
1 'polypeptide(L)'
;VLTVGRHGEFLTLKRVEHERRRQRAEVEADGVLHEIDLPLAGDFQIANALVSAGLAISTGTSVDKALAALEKLEGAPGRLDLVGTTAAGAPVYVDYAHKPDALENVLTSVRPFTT
;
A
#
# COMPACT_ATOMS: atom_id res chain seq x y z
N VAL A 1 -2.60 -18.37 13.87
CA VAL A 1 -2.14 -16.99 13.59
C VAL A 1 -2.42 -16.74 12.13
N LEU A 2 -3.00 -15.59 11.76
CA LEU A 2 -3.19 -15.21 10.35
C LEU A 2 -2.02 -14.31 9.93
N THR A 3 -1.33 -14.65 8.85
CA THR A 3 -0.13 -13.92 8.37
C THR A 3 -0.38 -13.31 7.00
N VAL A 4 0.18 -12.12 6.76
CA VAL A 4 -0.01 -11.37 5.51
C VAL A 4 1.33 -10.91 4.93
N GLY A 5 1.35 -10.60 3.63
CA GLY A 5 2.52 -10.08 2.92
C GLY A 5 3.15 -11.12 1.99
N ARG A 6 4.40 -10.89 1.56
CA ARG A 6 5.08 -11.79 0.60
C ARG A 6 5.26 -13.22 1.09
N HIS A 7 5.36 -13.38 2.41
CA HIS A 7 5.46 -14.68 3.10
C HIS A 7 4.22 -14.96 3.96
N GLY A 8 3.12 -14.25 3.73
CA GLY A 8 1.85 -14.52 4.39
C GLY A 8 1.20 -15.78 3.84
N GLU A 9 0.40 -16.46 4.67
CA GLU A 9 -0.44 -17.60 4.25
C GLU A 9 -1.91 -17.21 4.14
N PHE A 10 -2.34 -16.19 4.88
CA PHE A 10 -3.74 -15.74 4.86
C PHE A 10 -4.02 -14.78 3.70
N LEU A 11 -3.14 -13.80 3.49
CA LEU A 11 -3.12 -12.94 2.31
C LEU A 11 -1.69 -12.89 1.77
N THR A 12 -1.46 -13.53 0.62
CA THR A 12 -0.13 -13.64 0.03
C THR A 12 0.07 -12.58 -1.04
N LEU A 13 1.05 -11.70 -0.86
CA LEU A 13 1.42 -10.72 -1.88
C LEU A 13 2.30 -11.36 -2.95
N LYS A 14 1.74 -11.61 -4.14
CA LYS A 14 2.46 -12.25 -5.26
C LYS A 14 3.24 -11.22 -6.07
N ARG A 15 2.64 -10.07 -6.36
CA ARG A 15 3.22 -9.03 -7.22
C ARG A 15 2.86 -7.65 -6.73
N VAL A 16 3.77 -6.70 -6.92
CA VAL A 16 3.52 -5.25 -6.79
C VAL A 16 4.23 -4.56 -7.94
N GLU A 17 3.50 -3.69 -8.63
CA GLU A 17 4.04 -2.74 -9.60
C GLU A 17 3.77 -1.31 -9.12
N HIS A 18 4.79 -0.47 -9.20
CA HIS A 18 4.68 0.94 -8.85
C HIS A 18 4.33 1.76 -10.08
N GLU A 19 3.24 2.51 -10.01
CA GLU A 19 2.86 3.51 -11.00
C GLU A 19 2.87 4.89 -10.37
N ARG A 20 3.06 5.96 -11.15
CA ARG A 20 3.27 7.35 -10.65
C ARG A 20 2.35 7.83 -9.52
N ARG A 21 1.15 7.27 -9.34
CA ARG A 21 0.19 7.65 -8.29
C ARG A 21 -0.46 6.48 -7.56
N ARG A 22 -0.08 5.23 -7.85
CA ARG A 22 -0.70 4.04 -7.27
C ARG A 22 0.24 2.84 -7.27
N GLN A 23 -0.13 1.80 -6.54
CA GLN A 23 0.54 0.51 -6.56
C GLN A 23 -0.47 -0.54 -7.02
N ARG A 24 -0.17 -1.24 -8.10
CA ARG A 24 -0.97 -2.38 -8.54
C ARG A 24 -0.43 -3.64 -7.89
N ALA A 25 -1.26 -4.35 -7.14
CA ALA A 25 -0.85 -5.54 -6.41
C ALA A 25 -1.69 -6.76 -6.76
N GLU A 26 -1.04 -7.91 -6.82
CA GLU A 26 -1.69 -9.22 -6.90
C GLU A 26 -1.64 -9.89 -5.53
N VAL A 27 -2.81 -10.15 -4.97
CA VAL A 27 -2.98 -10.75 -3.65
C VAL A 27 -3.70 -12.08 -3.82
N GLU A 28 -3.08 -13.16 -3.35
CA GLU A 28 -3.74 -14.47 -3.27
C GLU A 28 -4.43 -14.61 -1.91
N ALA A 29 -5.70 -14.99 -1.93
CA ALA A 29 -6.50 -15.31 -0.77
C ALA A 29 -7.31 -16.58 -1.05
N ASP A 30 -7.17 -17.60 -0.20
CA ASP A 30 -7.84 -18.90 -0.37
C ASP A 30 -7.67 -19.53 -1.77
N GLY A 31 -6.47 -19.41 -2.34
CA GLY A 31 -6.13 -19.92 -3.67
C GLY A 31 -6.68 -19.10 -4.85
N VAL A 32 -7.38 -17.99 -4.59
CA VAL A 32 -7.88 -17.07 -5.61
C VAL A 32 -6.97 -15.85 -5.70
N LEU A 33 -6.60 -15.45 -6.92
CA LEU A 33 -5.83 -14.23 -7.17
C LEU A 33 -6.77 -13.03 -7.33
N HIS A 34 -6.45 -11.95 -6.62
CA HIS A 34 -7.12 -10.67 -6.69
C HIS A 34 -6.12 -9.59 -7.14
N GLU A 35 -6.48 -8.82 -8.16
CA GLU A 35 -5.79 -7.58 -8.48
C GLU A 35 -6.42 -6.43 -7.72
N ILE A 36 -5.59 -5.58 -7.11
CA ILE A 36 -6.02 -4.34 -6.45
C ILE A 36 -5.15 -3.17 -6.90
N ASP A 37 -5.79 -2.02 -7.12
CA ASP A 37 -5.11 -0.74 -7.34
C ASP A 37 -5.09 0.07 -6.04
N LEU A 38 -3.99 0.02 -5.28
CA LEU A 38 -3.84 0.80 -4.04
C LEU A 38 -3.43 2.26 -4.36
N PRO A 39 -4.25 3.28 -4.06
CA PRO A 39 -3.98 4.68 -4.39
C PRO A 39 -3.00 5.36 -3.41
N LEU A 40 -2.02 4.62 -2.88
CA LEU A 40 -1.02 5.10 -1.90
C LEU A 40 0.38 4.77 -2.39
N ALA A 41 1.35 5.64 -2.09
CA ALA A 41 2.76 5.43 -2.45
C ALA A 41 3.53 4.69 -1.34
N GLY A 42 4.48 3.84 -1.74
CA GLY A 42 5.41 3.14 -0.86
C GLY A 42 4.99 1.72 -0.46
N ASP A 43 5.97 0.80 -0.46
CA ASP A 43 5.76 -0.63 -0.18
C ASP A 43 5.18 -0.89 1.21
N PHE A 44 5.53 -0.05 2.18
CA PHE A 44 4.99 -0.18 3.53
C PHE A 44 3.47 0.09 3.57
N GLN A 45 2.93 0.88 2.63
CA GLN A 45 1.48 1.08 2.54
C GLN A 45 0.77 -0.19 2.06
N ILE A 46 1.39 -0.97 1.17
CA ILE A 46 0.86 -2.30 0.79
C ILE A 46 0.85 -3.22 2.02
N ALA A 47 1.94 -3.26 2.78
CA ALA A 47 1.99 -4.06 4.01
C ALA A 47 0.89 -3.67 5.01
N ASN A 48 0.73 -2.36 5.26
CA ASN A 48 -0.32 -1.84 6.13
C ASN A 48 -1.72 -2.18 5.61
N ALA A 49 -1.96 -2.00 4.31
CA ALA A 49 -3.23 -2.31 3.67
C ALA A 49 -3.61 -3.79 3.82
N LEU A 50 -2.64 -4.70 3.63
CA LEU A 50 -2.86 -6.14 3.81
C LEU A 50 -3.13 -6.51 5.28
N VAL A 51 -2.45 -5.87 6.23
CA VAL A 51 -2.74 -6.07 7.66
C VAL A 51 -4.17 -5.60 7.97
N SER A 52 -4.57 -4.42 7.49
CA SER A 52 -5.92 -3.88 7.69
C SER A 52 -6.99 -4.77 7.05
N ALA A 53 -6.78 -5.24 5.82
CA ALA A 53 -7.67 -6.20 5.16
C ALA A 53 -7.76 -7.51 5.95
N GLY A 54 -6.62 -8.04 6.40
CA GLY A 54 -6.58 -9.26 7.20
C GLY A 54 -7.40 -9.15 8.48
N LEU A 55 -7.31 -8.01 9.18
CA LEU A 55 -8.12 -7.72 10.37
C LEU A 55 -9.61 -7.64 10.03
N ALA A 56 -9.99 -6.92 8.96
CA ALA A 56 -11.38 -6.80 8.53
C ALA A 56 -11.99 -8.15 8.14
N ILE A 57 -11.23 -9.01 7.45
CA ILE A 57 -11.69 -10.35 7.07
C ILE A 57 -11.85 -11.24 8.31
N SER A 58 -10.89 -11.20 9.23
CA SER A 58 -10.95 -11.98 10.47
C SER A 58 -12.13 -11.62 11.38
N THR A 59 -12.76 -10.46 11.14
CA THR A 59 -13.94 -9.96 11.88
C THR A 59 -15.24 -10.08 11.09
N GLY A 60 -15.24 -10.79 9.95
CA GLY A 60 -16.45 -11.16 9.21
C GLY A 60 -16.71 -10.39 7.92
N THR A 61 -15.78 -9.53 7.47
CA THR A 61 -15.85 -8.94 6.13
C THR A 61 -15.45 -9.98 5.08
N SER A 62 -16.16 -10.08 3.96
CA SER A 62 -15.72 -10.97 2.87
C SER A 62 -14.40 -10.50 2.26
N VAL A 63 -13.60 -11.44 1.76
CA VAL A 63 -12.32 -11.16 1.08
C VAL A 63 -12.49 -10.13 -0.02
N ASP A 64 -13.45 -10.35 -0.92
CA ASP A 64 -13.74 -9.43 -2.04
C ASP A 64 -14.05 -8.01 -1.56
N LYS A 65 -14.86 -7.88 -0.51
CA LYS A 65 -15.24 -6.57 0.03
C LYS A 65 -14.06 -5.87 0.70
N ALA A 66 -13.24 -6.62 1.44
CA ALA A 66 -12.08 -6.07 2.12
C ALA A 66 -11.01 -5.60 1.11
N LEU A 67 -10.70 -6.42 0.10
CA LEU A 67 -9.71 -6.09 -0.92
C LEU A 67 -10.19 -4.96 -1.84
N ALA A 68 -11.45 -4.96 -2.28
CA ALA A 68 -12.02 -3.87 -3.08
C ALA A 68 -12.09 -2.54 -2.31
N ALA A 69 -12.17 -2.57 -0.98
CA ALA A 69 -12.13 -1.35 -0.17
C ALA A 69 -10.75 -0.70 -0.16
N LEU A 70 -9.67 -1.47 -0.37
CA LEU A 70 -8.30 -0.94 -0.40
C LEU A 70 -8.09 0.07 -1.54
N GLU A 71 -8.80 -0.10 -2.65
CA GLU A 71 -8.72 0.80 -3.81
C GLU A 71 -9.27 2.21 -3.55
N LYS A 72 -9.99 2.37 -2.44
CA LYS A 72 -10.61 3.64 -2.02
C LYS A 72 -9.91 4.26 -0.82
N LEU A 73 -8.76 3.71 -0.41
CA LEU A 73 -8.04 4.23 0.74
C LEU A 73 -7.53 5.64 0.49
N GLU A 74 -7.67 6.47 1.53
CA GLU A 74 -6.99 7.75 1.62
C GLU A 74 -5.83 7.60 2.60
N GLY A 75 -4.70 8.24 2.29
CA GLY A 75 -3.50 8.17 3.13
C GLY A 75 -3.74 8.81 4.49
N ALA A 76 -3.04 8.31 5.52
CA ALA A 76 -3.04 8.98 6.82
C ALA A 76 -2.30 10.32 6.70
N PRO A 77 -2.82 11.43 7.28
CA PRO A 77 -2.14 12.71 7.26
C PRO A 77 -0.69 12.62 7.77
N GLY A 78 0.25 13.16 7.00
CA GLY A 78 1.68 13.13 7.33
C GLY A 78 2.36 11.75 7.25
N ARG A 79 1.84 10.82 6.44
CA ARG A 79 2.45 9.51 6.13
C ARG A 79 2.49 9.28 4.63
N LEU A 80 3.59 9.67 3.99
CA LEU A 80 3.69 9.81 2.52
C LEU A 80 2.42 10.45 1.94
N ASP A 81 2.00 11.55 2.57
CA ASP A 81 0.76 12.24 2.27
C ASP A 81 0.94 13.11 1.02
N LEU A 82 0.22 12.79 -0.07
CA LEU A 82 0.31 13.51 -1.33
C LEU A 82 -0.47 14.84 -1.22
N VAL A 83 0.25 15.91 -0.91
CA VAL A 83 -0.35 17.24 -0.68
C VAL A 83 -0.45 18.08 -1.95
N GLY A 84 0.14 17.64 -3.06
CA GLY A 84 0.05 18.38 -4.31
C GLY A 84 0.97 17.89 -5.41
N THR A 85 1.07 18.70 -6.46
CA THR A 85 1.91 18.45 -7.62
C THR A 85 2.48 19.78 -8.10
N THR A 86 3.75 19.81 -8.50
CA THR A 86 4.38 21.01 -9.05
C THR A 86 3.86 21.31 -10.45
N ALA A 87 4.13 22.52 -10.98
CA ALA A 87 3.79 22.87 -12.36
C ALA A 87 4.41 21.93 -13.42
N ALA A 88 5.54 21.30 -13.10
CA ALA A 88 6.22 20.31 -13.94
C ALA A 88 5.66 18.88 -13.77
N GLY A 89 4.63 18.68 -12.96
CA GLY A 89 4.01 17.37 -12.73
C GLY A 89 4.67 16.50 -11.66
N ALA A 90 5.64 17.03 -10.90
CA ALA A 90 6.30 16.26 -9.85
C ALA A 90 5.42 16.19 -8.58
N PRO A 91 5.21 15.01 -7.97
CA PRO A 91 4.40 14.88 -6.77
C PRO A 91 5.11 15.48 -5.55
N VAL A 92 4.35 16.11 -4.65
CA VAL A 92 4.84 16.69 -3.40
C VAL A 92 4.24 15.93 -2.23
N TYR A 93 5.10 15.37 -1.37
CA TYR A 93 4.70 14.56 -0.23
C TYR A 93 5.10 15.19 1.11
N VAL A 94 4.26 15.00 2.13
CA VAL A 94 4.57 15.29 3.54
C VAL A 94 4.72 13.99 4.32
N ASP A 95 5.81 13.85 5.08
CA ASP A 95 6.03 12.71 5.97
C ASP A 95 6.63 13.15 7.31
N TYR A 96 6.34 12.41 8.38
CA TYR A 96 6.76 12.67 9.75
C TYR A 96 8.10 12.00 10.13
N ALA A 97 8.76 11.31 9.20
CA ALA A 97 10.03 10.63 9.46
C ALA A 97 11.07 11.55 10.14
N HIS A 98 11.39 11.24 11.39
CA HIS A 98 12.33 11.99 12.24
C HIS A 98 13.49 11.11 12.74
N LYS A 99 13.55 9.85 12.30
CA LYS A 99 14.64 8.92 12.56
C LYS A 99 15.35 8.57 11.23
N PRO A 100 16.66 8.29 11.24
CA PRO A 100 17.42 8.02 10.01
C PRO A 100 16.84 6.89 9.15
N ASP A 101 16.46 5.78 9.80
CA ASP A 101 15.83 4.62 9.19
C ASP A 101 14.47 4.96 8.54
N ALA A 102 13.65 5.75 9.23
CA ALA A 102 12.37 6.21 8.70
C ALA A 102 12.56 7.10 7.46
N LEU A 103 13.57 7.97 7.45
CA LEU A 103 13.86 8.84 6.31
C LEU A 103 14.35 8.02 5.10
N GLU A 104 15.22 7.04 5.32
CA GLU A 104 15.67 6.12 4.26
C GLU A 104 14.51 5.34 3.63
N ASN A 105 13.59 4.84 4.46
CA ASN A 105 12.39 4.14 4.01
C ASN A 105 11.48 5.06 3.16
N VAL A 106 11.29 6.31 3.57
CA VAL A 106 10.52 7.31 2.81
C VAL A 106 11.16 7.56 1.45
N LEU A 107 12.46 7.85 1.41
CA LEU A 107 13.18 8.15 0.16
C LEU A 107 13.18 6.97 -0.81
N THR A 108 13.39 5.75 -0.29
CA THR A 108 13.34 4.52 -1.09
C THR A 108 11.93 4.27 -1.62
N SER A 109 10.90 4.50 -0.80
CA SER A 109 9.49 4.33 -1.17
C SER A 109 9.05 5.24 -2.30
N VAL A 110 9.55 6.48 -2.38
CA VAL A 110 9.17 7.43 -3.44
C VAL A 110 10.09 7.36 -4.67
N ARG A 111 11.25 6.70 -4.57
CA ARG A 111 12.23 6.59 -5.66
C ARG A 111 11.65 6.01 -6.97
N PRO A 112 10.79 4.96 -6.96
CA PRO A 112 10.19 4.44 -8.20
C PRO A 112 9.28 5.45 -8.93
N PHE A 113 8.86 6.51 -8.23
CA PHE A 113 7.91 7.50 -8.73
C PHE A 113 8.59 8.76 -9.31
N THR A 114 9.94 8.76 -9.41
CA THR A 114 10.70 9.93 -9.90
C THR A 114 11.01 9.90 -11.40
N THR A 115 10.56 8.88 -12.13
CA THR A 115 10.75 8.69 -13.58
C THR A 115 9.47 8.95 -14.38
#